data_AF-A0A0B6XTW6-F1
#
_entry.id   AF-A0A0B6XTW6-F1
#
_cell.length_a   1.000
_cell.length_b   1.000
_cell.length_c   1.000
_cell.angle_alpha   90.00
_cell.angle_beta   90.00
_cell.angle_gamma   90.00
#
_symmetry.space_group_name_H-M   'P 1'
#
loop_
_entity.id
_entity.type
_entity.pdbx_description
1 polymer ?
#
loop_
_entity_poly.entity_id
_entity_poly.type
_entity_poly.pdbx_seq_one_letter_code
_entity_poly.pdbx_strand_id
1 'polypeptide(L)' 'APLPLREDLIKEIRSEELDILVIGGGATGLGVALDATTRGLKTGLVEKFDFSSGTSSRSTKLIHGGVRYLQK' A
#
# COMPACT_ATOMS: atom_id res chain seq x y z
N ALA A 1 -21.57 -3.19 -2.03
CA ALA A 1 -21.25 -4.36 -2.85
C ALA A 1 -20.28 -5.25 -2.06
N PRO A 2 -20.30 -6.58 -2.22
CA PRO A 2 -19.28 -7.44 -1.61
C PRO A 2 -17.89 -7.05 -2.13
N LEU A 3 -16.86 -7.28 -1.31
CA LEU A 3 -15.48 -7.13 -1.75
C LEU A 3 -15.19 -8.18 -2.86
N PRO A 4 -14.39 -7.83 -3.88
CA PRO A 4 -13.98 -8.79 -4.90
C PRO A 4 -13.21 -9.95 -4.27
N LEU A 5 -13.34 -11.15 -4.84
CA LEU A 5 -12.57 -12.30 -4.40
C LEU A 5 -11.11 -12.13 -4.85
N ARG A 6 -10.18 -12.63 -4.04
CA ARG A 6 -8.74 -12.60 -4.36
C ARG A 6 -8.43 -13.24 -5.72
N GLU A 7 -9.14 -14.30 -6.07
CA GLU A 7 -8.95 -14.98 -7.36
C GLU A 7 -9.29 -14.08 -8.55
N ASP A 8 -10.31 -13.24 -8.42
CA ASP A 8 -10.72 -12.31 -9.48
C ASP A 8 -9.69 -11.20 -9.64
N LEU A 9 -9.19 -10.65 -8.52
CA LEU A 9 -8.11 -9.66 -8.52
C LEU A 9 -6.81 -10.20 -9.17
N ILE A 10 -6.46 -11.47 -8.91
CA ILE A 10 -5.27 -12.09 -9.52
C ILE A 10 -5.46 -12.25 -11.03
N LYS A 11 -6.67 -12.62 -11.49
CA LYS A 11 -6.97 -12.71 -12.93
C LYS A 11 -6.84 -11.34 -13.60
N GLU A 12 -7.41 -10.31 -12.99
CA GLU A 12 -7.37 -8.93 -13.51
C GLU A 12 -5.95 -8.39 -13.65
N ILE A 13 -5.11 -8.55 -12.60
CA ILE A 13 -3.70 -8.15 -12.62
C ILE A 13 -2.90 -8.90 -13.70
N ARG A 14 -3.31 -10.13 -14.06
CA ARG A 14 -2.65 -10.95 -15.08
C ARG A 14 -3.17 -10.71 -16.50
N SER A 15 -4.41 -10.22 -16.64
CA SER A 15 -5.06 -10.09 -17.96
C SER A 15 -4.61 -8.85 -18.71
N GLU A 16 -4.12 -7.83 -18.01
CA GLU A 16 -3.77 -6.57 -18.62
C GLU A 16 -2.51 -5.96 -17.98
N GLU A 17 -1.73 -5.21 -18.75
CA GLU A 17 -0.54 -4.54 -18.26
C GLU A 17 -0.91 -3.44 -17.25
N LEU A 18 -0.09 -3.27 -16.22
CA LEU A 18 -0.21 -2.23 -15.20
C LEU A 18 0.81 -1.13 -15.50
N ASP A 19 0.42 0.13 -15.27
CA ASP A 19 1.37 1.25 -15.31
C ASP A 19 2.33 1.18 -14.12
N ILE A 20 1.82 0.76 -12.95
CA ILE A 20 2.58 0.63 -11.70
C ILE A 20 2.19 -0.65 -10.97
N LEU A 21 3.21 -1.42 -10.56
CA LEU A 21 3.07 -2.52 -9.59
C LEU A 21 3.84 -2.20 -8.32
N VAL A 22 3.12 -2.07 -7.20
CA VAL A 22 3.69 -1.82 -5.88
C VAL A 22 3.93 -3.15 -5.15
N ILE A 23 5.12 -3.35 -4.60
CA ILE A 23 5.47 -4.52 -3.80
C ILE A 23 5.54 -4.10 -2.32
N GLY A 24 4.63 -4.64 -1.52
CA GLY A 24 4.53 -4.39 -0.08
C GLY A 24 3.31 -3.54 0.31
N GLY A 25 2.43 -4.08 1.14
CA GLY A 25 1.20 -3.48 1.65
C GLY A 25 1.37 -2.80 3.01
N GLY A 26 2.55 -2.25 3.30
CA GLY A 26 2.78 -1.37 4.45
C GLY A 26 2.33 0.07 4.17
N ALA A 27 2.47 0.96 5.16
CA ALA A 27 2.07 2.37 5.08
C ALA A 27 2.64 3.08 3.85
N THR A 28 3.92 2.85 3.52
CA THR A 28 4.57 3.41 2.32
C THR A 28 3.93 2.89 1.04
N GLY A 29 3.81 1.58 0.88
CA GLY A 29 3.29 0.99 -0.36
C GLY A 29 1.81 1.33 -0.60
N LEU A 30 0.99 1.35 0.46
CA LEU A 30 -0.41 1.80 0.38
C LEU A 30 -0.51 3.29 -0.01
N GLY A 31 0.37 4.14 0.53
CA GLY A 31 0.43 5.55 0.15
C GLY A 31 0.81 5.75 -1.31
N VAL A 32 1.80 5.00 -1.81
CA VAL A 32 2.19 5.01 -3.23
C VAL A 32 1.05 4.52 -4.12
N ALA A 33 0.40 3.41 -3.74
CA ALA A 33 -0.71 2.86 -4.53
C ALA A 33 -1.90 3.83 -4.61
N LEU A 34 -2.22 4.51 -3.51
CA LEU A 34 -3.24 5.55 -3.47
C LEU A 34 -2.88 6.73 -4.39
N ASP A 35 -1.68 7.29 -4.26
CA ASP A 35 -1.22 8.41 -5.09
C ASP A 35 -1.28 8.06 -6.59
N ALA A 36 -0.70 6.92 -6.97
CA ALA A 36 -0.72 6.42 -8.35
C ALA A 36 -2.16 6.28 -8.89
N THR A 37 -3.04 5.64 -8.11
CA THR A 37 -4.45 5.44 -8.49
C THR A 37 -5.18 6.78 -8.66
N THR A 38 -4.97 7.73 -7.75
CA THR A 38 -5.62 9.05 -7.80
C THR A 38 -5.15 9.92 -8.98
N ARG A 39 -4.00 9.58 -9.57
CA ARG A 39 -3.47 10.18 -10.80
C ARG A 39 -3.98 9.49 -12.07
N GLY A 40 -4.84 8.49 -11.94
CA GLY A 40 -5.41 7.73 -13.07
C GLY A 40 -4.50 6.64 -13.63
N LEU A 41 -3.41 6.29 -12.91
CA LEU A 41 -2.54 5.19 -13.32
C LEU A 41 -3.15 3.87 -12.92
N LYS A 42 -3.07 2.90 -13.82
CA LYS A 42 -3.52 1.55 -13.56
C LYS A 42 -2.54 0.85 -12.63
N THR A 43 -2.97 0.72 -11.38
CA THR A 43 -2.09 0.39 -10.27
C THR A 43 -2.46 -0.96 -9.67
N GLY A 44 -1.48 -1.86 -9.55
CA GLY A 44 -1.59 -3.07 -8.75
C GLY A 44 -0.73 -2.99 -7.49
N LEU A 45 -1.13 -3.71 -6.44
CA LEU A 45 -0.33 -3.89 -5.23
C LEU A 45 -0.35 -5.35 -4.79
N VAL A 46 0.82 -5.88 -4.42
CA VAL A 46 0.95 -7.21 -3.84
C VAL A 46 1.58 -7.15 -2.45
N GLU A 47 0.99 -7.87 -1.51
CA GLU A 47 1.51 -8.07 -0.16
C GLU A 47 1.65 -9.58 0.10
N LYS A 48 2.73 -9.98 0.75
CA LYS A 48 3.03 -11.38 1.06
C LYS A 48 2.12 -11.92 2.15
N PHE A 49 1.81 -11.09 3.15
CA PHE A 49 0.98 -11.43 4.30
C PHE A 49 -0.33 -10.62 4.30
N ASP A 50 -0.77 -10.16 5.47
CA ASP A 50 -1.89 -9.22 5.59
C ASP A 50 -1.41 -7.78 5.46
N PHE A 51 -2.32 -6.87 5.08
CA PHE A 51 -2.01 -5.45 4.96
C PHE A 51 -1.50 -4.89 6.30
N SER A 52 -0.49 -4.03 6.22
CA SER A 52 0.17 -3.42 7.39
C SER A 52 0.84 -4.39 8.38
N SER A 53 0.88 -5.70 8.13
CA SER A 53 1.39 -6.72 9.07
C SER A 53 2.89 -6.58 9.44
N GLY A 54 3.67 -5.86 8.63
CA GLY A 54 5.06 -5.48 8.92
C GLY A 54 5.20 -4.37 9.97
N THR A 55 6.25 -3.54 9.85
CA THR A 55 6.53 -2.43 10.79
C THR A 55 5.37 -1.45 10.94
N SER A 56 4.54 -1.29 9.90
CA SER A 56 3.39 -0.38 9.90
C SER A 56 2.35 -0.67 11.01
N SER A 57 2.23 -1.91 11.48
CA SER A 57 1.38 -2.27 12.63
C SER A 57 2.09 -2.18 13.99
N ARG A 58 3.42 -2.06 13.97
CA ARG A 58 4.31 -2.15 15.15
C ARG A 58 4.89 -0.79 15.58
N SER A 59 4.16 0.29 15.33
CA SER A 59 4.53 1.63 15.80
C SER A 59 4.01 1.90 17.22
N THR A 60 4.43 3.04 17.78
CA THR A 60 3.87 3.65 18.99
C THR A 60 2.44 4.16 18.79
N LYS A 61 1.91 4.10 17.55
CA LYS A 61 0.56 4.57 17.18
C LYS A 61 0.33 6.06 17.45
N LEU A 62 1.41 6.85 17.42
CA LEU A 62 1.41 8.29 17.56
C LEU A 62 2.04 8.92 16.31
N ILE A 63 1.38 9.93 15.75
CA ILE A 63 1.95 10.78 14.71
C ILE A 63 2.66 11.93 15.43
N HIS A 64 3.98 12.04 15.25
CA HIS A 64 4.76 13.11 15.87
C HIS A 64 5.81 13.67 14.91
N GLY A 65 6.08 14.97 14.99
CA GLY A 65 7.17 15.61 14.26
C GLY A 65 8.57 15.29 14.79
N GLY A 66 8.66 14.59 15.93
CA GLY A 66 9.93 14.23 16.54
C GLY A 66 10.66 15.45 17.10
N VAL A 67 10.01 16.21 17.99
CA VAL A 67 10.54 17.45 18.59
C VAL A 67 11.97 17.31 19.12
N ARG A 68 12.37 16.11 19.56
CA ARG A 68 13.75 15.78 19.94
C ARG A 68 14.81 16.10 18.87
N TYR A 69 14.43 16.11 17.59
CA TYR A 69 15.34 16.41 16.48
C TYR A 69 15.65 17.91 16.34
N LEU A 70 14.95 18.79 17.07
CA LEU A 70 15.20 20.24 17.09
C LEU A 70 16.26 20.65 18.11
N GLN A 71 16.58 19.80 19.08
CA GLN A 71 17.67 20.07 20.02
C GLN A 71 19.01 19.81 19.32
N LYS A 72 19.76 20.88 19.11
CA LYS A 72 21.21 20.88 18.83
C LYS A 72 21.94 21.49 20.02
#